data_AF-A0A7W8XBB9-F1
#
_entry.id   AF-A0A7W8XBB9-F1
#
_cell.length_a   1.000
_cell.length_b   1.000
_cell.length_c   1.000
_cell.angle_alpha   90.00
_cell.angle_beta   90.00
_cell.angle_gamma   90.00
#
_symmetry.space_group_name_H-M   'P 1'
#
loop_
_entity.id
_entity.type
_entity.pdbx_description
1 polymer ?
#
loop_
_entity_poly.entity_id
_entity_poly.type
_entity_poly.pdbx_seq_one_letter_code
_entity_poly.pdbx_strand_id
1 'polypeptide(L)'
;MFMVHLAPTLSVRDFLKVRLETLKKSSVGYRAPGTDLVTFPAKNPSLSVEKNIYVDPSTEPNFLECYAPGSIPSPSCKMFFFWNCLGVDAKVDLRRIGERNTIKQKVINKLECWLVNSQQRDACSVE
;
A
#
# COMPACT_ATOMS: atom_id res chain seq x y z
N MET A 1 -5.42 -9.55 5.70
CA MET A 1 -5.64 -8.71 6.90
C MET A 1 -5.40 -7.26 6.51
N PHE A 2 -6.31 -6.36 6.88
CA PHE A 2 -6.15 -4.92 6.69
C PHE A 2 -6.42 -4.19 8.02
N MET A 3 -5.92 -2.98 8.14
CA MET A 3 -6.16 -2.08 9.26
C MET A 3 -6.70 -0.76 8.73
N VAL A 4 -7.58 -0.13 9.51
CA VAL A 4 -8.14 1.19 9.22
C VAL A 4 -7.60 2.15 10.26
N HIS A 5 -7.16 3.31 9.81
CA HIS A 5 -6.60 4.36 10.62
C HIS A 5 -7.37 5.65 10.36
N LEU A 6 -7.54 6.49 11.39
CA LEU A 6 -7.88 7.88 11.17
C LEU A 6 -6.78 8.44 10.27
N ALA A 7 -7.13 8.85 9.06
CA ALA A 7 -6.13 9.33 8.12
C ALA A 7 -5.39 10.50 8.79
N PRO A 8 -4.05 10.55 8.73
CA PRO A 8 -3.39 11.82 8.96
C PRO A 8 -4.01 12.84 8.00
N THR A 9 -4.06 14.11 8.36
CA THR A 9 -4.60 15.22 7.56
C THR A 9 -3.93 15.41 6.17
N LEU A 10 -3.08 14.47 5.75
CA LEU A 10 -2.25 14.47 4.56
C LEU A 10 -2.90 13.65 3.45
N SER A 11 -2.76 14.11 2.21
CA SER A 11 -3.12 13.31 1.03
C SER A 11 -2.22 12.06 0.91
N VAL A 12 -2.65 11.01 0.21
CA VAL A 12 -1.78 9.84 -0.04
C VAL A 12 -0.48 10.24 -0.75
N ARG A 13 -0.52 11.28 -1.61
CA ARG A 13 0.68 11.81 -2.27
C ARG A 13 1.66 12.42 -1.28
N ASP A 14 1.17 13.17 -0.30
CA ASP A 14 2.04 13.77 0.72
C ASP A 14 2.55 12.71 1.69
N PHE A 15 1.73 11.71 2.01
CA PHE A 15 2.18 10.56 2.78
C PHE A 15 3.29 9.79 2.04
N LEU A 16 3.14 9.57 0.72
CA LEU A 16 4.18 8.97 -0.11
C LEU A 16 5.50 9.78 -0.03
N LYS A 17 5.46 11.11 -0.14
CA LYS A 17 6.67 11.96 0.00
C LYS A 17 7.36 11.72 1.34
N VAL A 18 6.59 11.76 2.44
CA VAL A 18 7.12 11.50 3.79
C VAL A 18 7.75 10.11 3.88
N ARG A 19 7.12 9.08 3.28
CA ARG A 19 7.69 7.72 3.25
C ARG A 19 8.98 7.66 2.44
N LEU A 20 9.04 8.29 1.27
CA LEU A 20 10.25 8.34 0.44
C LEU A 20 11.40 9.00 1.19
N GLU A 21 11.15 10.11 1.89
CA GLU A 21 12.15 10.78 2.73
C GLU A 21 12.61 9.91 3.89
N THR A 22 11.66 9.32 4.63
CA THR A 22 11.94 8.43 5.76
C THR A 22 12.81 7.24 5.35
N LEU A 23 12.52 6.66 4.18
CA LEU A 23 13.26 5.53 3.62
C LEU A 23 14.47 5.95 2.78
N LYS A 24 14.85 7.24 2.81
CA LYS A 24 15.99 7.79 2.04
C LYS A 24 15.95 7.39 0.56
N LYS A 25 14.77 7.37 -0.05
CA LYS A 25 14.55 7.08 -1.47
C LYS A 25 14.58 8.36 -2.32
N SER A 26 14.93 8.23 -3.59
CA SER A 26 14.83 9.30 -4.58
C SER A 26 13.36 9.72 -4.77
N SER A 27 13.13 10.99 -5.10
CA SER A 27 11.82 11.47 -5.56
C SER A 27 11.54 11.12 -7.03
N VAL A 28 12.60 10.79 -7.78
CA VAL A 28 12.51 10.36 -9.18
C VAL A 28 12.42 8.85 -9.21
N GLY A 29 11.26 8.34 -9.62
CA GLY A 29 11.02 6.92 -9.81
C GLY A 29 11.30 6.45 -11.24
N TYR A 30 11.45 5.14 -11.41
CA TYR A 30 11.55 4.47 -12.71
C TYR A 30 10.62 3.27 -12.76
N ARG A 31 10.31 2.76 -13.95
CA ARG A 31 9.45 1.59 -14.10
C ARG A 31 10.15 0.34 -13.54
N ALA A 32 9.52 -0.34 -12.59
CA ALA A 32 10.02 -1.58 -12.04
C ALA A 32 10.00 -2.68 -13.11
N PRO A 33 11.13 -3.38 -13.36
CA PRO A 33 11.23 -4.39 -14.41
C PRO A 33 10.15 -5.48 -14.29
N GLY A 34 9.55 -5.86 -15.42
CA GLY A 34 8.51 -6.89 -15.46
C GLY A 34 7.16 -6.49 -14.84
N THR A 35 6.98 -5.19 -14.51
CA THR A 35 5.72 -4.68 -13.95
C THR A 35 5.34 -3.35 -14.59
N ASP A 36 4.10 -2.93 -14.36
CA ASP A 36 3.56 -1.62 -14.71
C ASP A 36 3.76 -0.58 -13.60
N LEU A 37 4.48 -0.94 -12.54
CA LEU A 37 4.68 -0.11 -11.35
C LEU A 37 5.90 0.81 -11.48
N VAL A 38 5.83 1.96 -10.82
CA VAL A 38 6.98 2.85 -10.61
C VAL A 38 7.61 2.51 -9.27
N THR A 39 8.94 2.38 -9.23
CA THR A 39 9.71 2.18 -8.01
C THR A 39 10.75 3.28 -7.81
N PHE A 40 11.18 3.46 -6.57
CA PHE A 40 12.07 4.56 -6.18
C PHE A 40 13.38 3.99 -5.64
N PRO A 41 14.53 4.32 -6.25
CA PRO A 41 15.83 3.84 -5.80
C PRO A 41 16.24 4.49 -4.48
N ALA A 42 17.14 3.85 -3.73
CA ALA A 42 17.77 4.48 -2.58
C ALA A 42 18.64 5.66 -3.02
N LYS A 43 18.63 6.77 -2.28
CA LYS A 43 19.53 7.92 -2.49
C LYS A 43 21.00 7.53 -2.31
N ASN A 44 21.26 6.59 -1.40
CA ASN A 44 22.58 6.00 -1.22
C ASN A 44 22.46 4.47 -1.19
N PRO A 45 22.94 3.75 -2.22
CA PRO A 45 22.85 2.29 -2.31
C PRO A 45 23.57 1.54 -1.16
N SER A 46 24.58 2.17 -0.56
CA SER A 46 25.35 1.59 0.56
C SER A 46 24.60 1.59 1.89
N LEU A 47 23.54 2.40 2.00
CA LEU A 47 22.62 2.36 3.14
C LEU A 47 21.50 1.38 2.78
N SER A 48 21.55 0.17 3.34
CA SER A 48 20.55 -0.88 3.12
C SER A 48 19.19 -0.47 3.68
N VAL A 49 18.43 0.34 2.95
CA VAL A 49 17.04 0.59 3.30
C VAL A 49 16.22 -0.54 2.69
N GLU A 50 15.88 -1.50 3.55
CA GLU A 50 15.33 -2.84 3.27
C GLU A 50 13.99 -2.87 2.52
N LYS A 51 13.38 -1.70 2.30
CA LYS A 51 12.03 -1.59 1.74
C LYS A 51 12.02 -0.89 0.40
N ASN A 52 11.28 -1.46 -0.53
CA ASN A 52 10.96 -0.86 -1.82
C ASN A 52 9.58 -0.23 -1.77
N ILE A 53 9.44 0.92 -2.42
CA ILE A 53 8.14 1.55 -2.63
C ILE A 53 7.76 1.33 -4.09
N TYR A 54 6.54 0.84 -4.31
CA TYR A 54 5.93 0.69 -5.63
C TYR A 54 4.67 1.55 -5.71
N VAL A 55 4.52 2.29 -6.79
CA VAL A 55 3.36 3.14 -7.07
C VAL A 55 2.77 2.74 -8.41
N ASP A 56 1.46 2.53 -8.43
CA ASP A 56 0.72 2.36 -9.67
C ASP A 56 0.40 3.75 -10.23
N PRO A 57 0.96 4.15 -11.40
CA PRO A 57 0.74 5.48 -11.95
C PRO A 57 -0.66 5.67 -12.55
N SER A 58 -1.39 4.58 -12.81
CA SER A 58 -2.65 4.59 -13.54
C SER A 58 -3.89 4.61 -12.63
N THR A 59 -3.71 4.43 -11.33
CA THR A 59 -4.82 4.35 -10.36
C THR A 59 -4.78 5.50 -9.37
N GLU A 60 -5.91 5.75 -8.69
CA GLU A 60 -5.99 6.67 -7.56
C GLU A 60 -4.84 6.47 -6.57
N PRO A 61 -4.37 7.55 -5.90
CA PRO A 61 -3.09 7.51 -5.23
C PRO A 61 -3.10 6.42 -4.15
N ASN A 62 -2.29 5.40 -4.41
CA ASN A 62 -1.96 4.31 -3.51
C ASN A 62 -0.50 3.98 -3.72
N PHE A 63 0.13 3.36 -2.73
CA PHE A 63 1.47 2.84 -2.88
C PHE A 63 1.66 1.58 -2.05
N LEU A 64 2.59 0.73 -2.47
CA LEU A 64 2.99 -0.47 -1.77
C LEU A 64 4.38 -0.28 -1.19
N GLU A 65 4.54 -0.55 0.09
CA GLU A 65 5.82 -0.65 0.77
C GLU A 65 6.13 -2.13 0.98
N CYS A 66 7.14 -2.65 0.29
CA CYS A 66 7.49 -4.06 0.28
C CYS A 66 8.88 -4.28 0.88
N TYR A 67 8.99 -5.29 1.72
CA TYR A 67 10.28 -5.85 2.13
C TYR A 67 10.98 -6.51 0.94
N ALA A 68 12.29 -6.33 0.81
CA ALA A 68 13.08 -6.93 -0.25
C ALA A 68 13.07 -8.48 -0.17
N PRO A 69 13.21 -9.20 -1.30
CA PRO A 69 13.43 -10.63 -1.27
C PRO A 69 14.65 -10.96 -0.39
N GLY A 70 14.45 -11.75 0.67
CA GLY A 70 15.51 -12.15 1.61
C GLY A 70 15.59 -11.34 2.92
N SER A 71 14.80 -10.29 3.11
CA SER A 71 14.71 -9.60 4.41
C SER A 71 13.81 -10.36 5.39
N ILE A 72 14.14 -10.31 6.68
CA ILE A 72 13.27 -10.78 7.77
C ILE A 72 12.52 -9.55 8.31
N PRO A 73 11.17 -9.53 8.36
CA PRO A 73 10.25 -10.66 8.14
C PRO A 73 9.93 -10.94 6.66
N SER A 74 9.44 -12.17 6.42
CA SER A 74 8.99 -12.76 5.13
C SER A 74 8.48 -11.74 4.10
N PRO A 75 8.80 -11.91 2.78
CA PRO A 75 8.49 -10.95 1.72
C PRO A 75 7.02 -10.57 1.72
N SER A 76 6.75 -9.42 2.32
CA SER A 76 5.41 -8.89 2.54
C SER A 76 5.40 -7.42 2.17
N CYS A 77 4.32 -7.04 1.54
CA CYS A 77 4.01 -5.68 1.17
C CYS A 77 2.90 -5.15 2.06
N LYS A 78 2.94 -3.85 2.34
CA LYS A 78 1.79 -3.10 2.84
C LYS A 78 1.34 -2.17 1.73
N MET A 79 0.09 -2.30 1.32
CA MET A 79 -0.57 -1.37 0.42
C MET A 79 -1.29 -0.31 1.24
N PHE A 80 -1.01 0.95 0.91
CA PHE A 80 -1.60 2.13 1.53
C PHE A 80 -2.51 2.82 0.53
N PHE A 81 -3.76 3.05 0.92
CA PHE A 81 -4.73 3.81 0.13
C PHE A 81 -5.74 4.50 1.05
N PHE A 82 -6.48 5.47 0.50
CA PHE A 82 -7.58 6.10 1.21
C PHE A 82 -8.93 5.57 0.76
N TRP A 83 -9.84 5.47 1.71
CA TRP A 83 -11.24 5.14 1.49
C TRP A 83 -12.09 5.93 2.47
N ASN A 84 -13.07 6.70 1.97
CA ASN A 84 -13.96 7.54 2.77
C ASN A 84 -13.25 8.40 3.85
N CYS A 85 -12.21 9.13 3.45
CA CYS A 85 -11.35 9.95 4.34
C CYS A 85 -10.59 9.16 5.44
N LEU A 86 -10.55 7.83 5.34
CA LEU A 86 -9.78 6.96 6.24
C LEU A 86 -8.55 6.38 5.53
N GLY A 87 -7.47 6.23 6.31
CA GLY A 87 -6.27 5.55 5.88
C GLY A 87 -6.44 4.04 5.99
N VAL A 88 -6.10 3.30 4.94
CA VAL A 88 -6.20 1.83 4.94
C VAL A 88 -4.85 1.21 4.60
N ASP A 89 -4.40 0.33 5.50
CA ASP A 89 -3.19 -0.46 5.36
C ASP A 89 -3.57 -1.93 5.14
N ALA A 90 -3.31 -2.47 3.95
CA ALA A 90 -3.57 -3.87 3.62
C ALA A 90 -2.27 -4.66 3.47
N LYS A 91 -2.14 -5.80 4.16
CA LYS A 91 -1.03 -6.74 3.90
C LYS A 91 -1.24 -7.44 2.57
N VAL A 92 -0.22 -7.42 1.73
CA VAL A 92 -0.17 -8.03 0.40
C VAL A 92 1.07 -8.92 0.31
N ASP A 93 0.94 -10.13 -0.24
CA ASP A 93 2.10 -10.97 -0.55
C ASP A 93 2.83 -10.38 -1.76
N LEU A 94 4.16 -10.21 -1.68
CA LEU A 94 4.97 -9.68 -2.78
C LEU A 94 4.78 -10.48 -4.08
N ARG A 95 4.58 -11.81 -3.98
CA ARG A 95 4.34 -12.68 -5.15
C ARG A 95 3.03 -12.36 -5.86
N ARG A 96 2.09 -11.72 -5.19
CA ARG A 96 0.76 -11.35 -5.68
C ARG A 96 0.63 -9.86 -5.96
N ILE A 97 1.74 -9.15 -6.13
CA ILE A 97 1.75 -7.71 -6.41
C ILE A 97 1.01 -7.37 -7.73
N GLY A 98 0.95 -8.29 -8.70
CA GLY A 98 0.12 -8.15 -9.90
C GLY A 98 -1.39 -8.14 -9.62
N GLU A 99 -1.84 -8.76 -8.53
CA GLU A 99 -3.24 -8.80 -8.11
C GLU A 99 -3.64 -7.63 -7.20
N ARG A 100 -2.75 -6.66 -6.97
CA ARG A 100 -2.94 -5.54 -6.03
C ARG A 100 -4.29 -4.83 -6.19
N ASN A 101 -4.76 -4.61 -7.42
CA ASN A 101 -6.01 -3.91 -7.69
C ASN A 101 -7.22 -4.75 -7.27
N THR A 102 -7.20 -6.05 -7.58
CA THR A 102 -8.20 -7.01 -7.09
C THR A 102 -8.21 -7.10 -5.57
N ILE A 103 -7.03 -7.07 -4.94
CA ILE A 103 -6.91 -7.06 -3.47
C ILE A 103 -7.48 -5.76 -2.89
N LYS A 104 -7.15 -4.60 -3.47
CA LYS A 104 -7.70 -3.29 -3.07
C LYS A 104 -9.22 -3.30 -3.14
N GLN A 105 -9.79 -3.76 -4.24
CA GLN A 105 -11.24 -3.83 -4.41
C GLN A 105 -11.90 -4.76 -3.39
N LYS A 106 -11.30 -5.91 -3.10
CA LYS A 106 -11.81 -6.82 -2.05
C LYS A 106 -11.81 -6.16 -0.66
N VAL A 107 -10.81 -5.33 -0.35
CA VAL A 107 -10.79 -4.57 0.91
C VAL A 107 -11.87 -3.49 0.91
N ILE A 108 -12.01 -2.72 -0.17
CA ILE A 108 -13.06 -1.71 -0.32
C ILE A 108 -14.46 -2.32 -0.14
N ASN A 109 -14.76 -3.43 -0.83
CA ASN A 109 -16.05 -4.09 -0.70
C ASN A 109 -16.34 -4.54 0.76
N LYS A 110 -15.30 -4.97 1.51
CA LYS A 110 -15.46 -5.30 2.94
C LYS A 110 -15.73 -4.06 3.78
N LEU A 111 -15.05 -2.95 3.50
CA LEU A 111 -15.28 -1.67 4.18
C LEU A 111 -16.68 -1.11 3.89
N GLU A 112 -17.17 -1.27 2.67
CA GLU A 112 -18.54 -0.93 2.29
C GLU A 112 -19.56 -1.81 3.03
N CYS A 113 -19.36 -3.13 3.13
CA CYS A 113 -20.19 -4.03 3.98
C CYS A 113 -20.25 -3.50 5.41
N TRP A 114 -19.10 -3.14 5.98
CA TRP A 114 -19.03 -2.61 7.34
C TRP A 114 -19.74 -1.27 7.50
N LEU A 115 -19.64 -0.37 6.53
CA LEU A 115 -20.34 0.92 6.60
C LEU A 115 -21.85 0.75 6.55
N VAL A 116 -22.35 -0.06 5.61
CA VAL A 116 -23.77 -0.37 5.48
C VAL A 116 -24.30 -1.08 6.72
N ASN A 117 -23.55 -2.04 7.27
CA ASN A 117 -23.98 -2.78 8.47
C ASN A 117 -23.75 -2.02 9.78
N SER A 118 -22.87 -1.03 9.82
CA SER A 118 -22.85 -0.07 10.94
C SER A 118 -24.13 0.78 10.97
N GLN A 119 -24.78 0.93 9.82
CA GLN A 119 -26.09 1.57 9.68
C GLN A 119 -27.27 0.58 9.82
N GLN A 120 -27.03 -0.72 9.57
CA GLN A 120 -27.98 -1.83 9.74
C GLN A 120 -27.32 -2.97 10.53
N ARG A 121 -27.56 -3.03 11.86
CA ARG A 121 -27.00 -4.08 12.73
C ARG A 121 -27.25 -5.47 12.12
N ASP A 122 -26.16 -6.25 11.97
CA ASP A 122 -26.08 -7.68 11.62
C ASP A 122 -26.01 -8.07 10.13
N ALA A 123 -24.79 -8.42 9.67
CA ALA A 123 -24.47 -9.56 8.75
C ALA A 123 -23.14 -9.35 7.98
N CYS A 124 -21.97 -9.59 8.59
CA CYS A 124 -20.78 -9.96 7.79
C CYS A 124 -20.02 -11.08 8.53
N SER A 125 -20.61 -12.28 8.62
CA SER A 125 -19.87 -13.52 8.86
C SER A 125 -19.66 -14.20 7.51
N VAL A 126 -18.42 -14.25 7.03
CA VAL A 126 -18.05 -15.15 5.94
C VAL A 126 -16.65 -15.68 6.20
N GLU A 127 -16.59 -17.01 6.16
CA GLU A 127 -15.45 -17.92 6.22
C GLU A 127 -14.24 -17.50 5.36
#